data_AF-A0A800KUQ4-F1
#
_entry.id   AF-A0A800KUQ4-F1
#
_cell.length_a   1.000
_cell.length_b   1.000
_cell.length_c   1.000
_cell.angle_alpha   90.00
_cell.angle_beta   90.00
_cell.angle_gamma   90.00
#
_symmetry.space_group_name_H-M   'P 1'
#
loop_
_entity.id
_entity.type
_entity.pdbx_description
1 polymer ?
#
loop_
_entity_poly.entity_id
_entity_poly.type
_entity_poly.pdbx_seq_one_letter_code
_entity_poly.pdbx_strand_id
1 'polypeptide(L)'
;MFFTCPMFQFYVADNKLSCQLYQRSADIFLGVPFNIASYALLTMMIAQTTNLELGDFVHTFGDAHLYSNHIEQANEQLSREILPLPTVELNPAITSVFDFTYEDIKLIGYEPHPHIKAPVAV
;
A
#
# COMPACT_ATOMS: atom_id res chain seq x y z
N MET A 1 -18.04 10.17 -1.07
CA MET A 1 -17.19 10.51 -2.22
C MET A 1 -16.07 11.40 -1.69
N PHE A 2 -14.96 10.80 -1.24
CA PHE A 2 -13.84 11.53 -0.64
C PHE A 2 -13.01 12.17 -1.76
N PHE A 3 -12.97 13.50 -1.78
CA PHE A 3 -12.16 14.31 -2.70
C PHE A 3 -10.68 14.23 -2.30
N THR A 4 -9.98 13.18 -2.71
CA THR A 4 -8.52 13.18 -2.81
C THR A 4 -8.20 12.52 -4.15
N CYS A 5 -7.67 13.28 -5.10
CA CYS A 5 -6.98 12.73 -6.26
C CYS A 5 -5.53 12.48 -5.80
N PRO A 6 -5.17 11.27 -5.36
CA PRO A 6 -3.77 10.92 -5.19
C PRO A 6 -3.08 11.10 -6.53
N MET A 7 -2.06 11.96 -6.55
CA MET A 7 -1.18 12.07 -7.70
C MET A 7 -0.11 11.00 -7.54
N PHE A 8 0.09 10.18 -8.56
CA PHE A 8 1.22 9.27 -8.60
C PHE A 8 1.99 9.41 -9.90
N GLN A 9 3.28 9.16 -9.83
CA GLN A 9 4.22 9.26 -10.94
C GLN A 9 5.02 7.97 -11.02
N PHE A 10 5.14 7.42 -12.23
CA PHE A 10 6.07 6.33 -12.51
C PHE A 10 7.42 6.86 -12.98
N TYR A 11 8.47 6.14 -12.62
CA TYR A 11 9.83 6.39 -13.05
C TYR A 11 10.49 5.07 -13.43
N VAL A 12 11.25 5.06 -14.52
CA VAL A 12 11.97 3.87 -15.00
C VAL A 12 13.45 4.18 -15.10
N ALA A 13 14.27 3.38 -14.42
CA ALA A 13 15.72 3.38 -14.52
C ALA A 13 16.25 1.95 -14.35
N ASP A 14 17.32 1.60 -15.06
CA ASP A 14 17.95 0.28 -14.99
C ASP A 14 16.96 -0.90 -15.11
N ASN A 15 16.00 -0.77 -16.04
CA ASN A 15 14.93 -1.73 -16.28
C ASN A 15 13.96 -1.95 -15.09
N LYS A 16 13.96 -1.05 -14.10
CA LYS A 16 13.10 -1.10 -12.92
C LYS A 16 12.06 0.00 -12.93
N LEU A 17 10.81 -0.36 -12.67
CA LEU A 17 9.70 0.57 -12.52
C LEU A 17 9.49 0.92 -11.05
N SER A 18 9.59 2.21 -10.75
CA SER A 18 9.31 2.80 -9.44
C SER A 18 8.04 3.65 -9.51
N CYS A 19 7.36 3.82 -8.38
CA CYS A 19 6.15 4.62 -8.25
C CYS A 19 6.25 5.57 -7.06
N GLN A 20 6.06 6.86 -7.29
CA GLN A 20 5.92 7.85 -6.25
C GLN A 20 4.45 8.23 -6.11
N LEU A 21 3.91 8.16 -4.90
CA LEU A 21 2.56 8.59 -4.54
C LEU A 21 2.63 9.86 -3.68
N TYR A 22 1.85 10.88 -4.03
CA TYR A 22 1.58 12.03 -3.17
C TYR A 22 0.16 11.96 -2.62
N GLN A 23 0.05 11.84 -1.29
CA GLN A 23 -1.20 11.85 -0.56
C GLN A 23 -1.34 13.15 0.22
N ARG A 24 -2.28 14.02 -0.19
CA ARG A 24 -2.46 15.35 0.42
C ARG A 24 -2.84 15.32 1.91
N SER A 25 -3.49 14.25 2.35
CA SER A 25 -4.12 14.10 3.67
C SER A 25 -4.10 12.63 4.03
N ALA A 26 -3.42 12.29 5.11
CA ALA A 26 -3.03 10.94 5.45
C ALA A 26 -3.36 10.64 6.91
N ASP A 27 -4.46 9.92 7.10
CA ASP A 27 -4.77 9.25 8.37
C ASP A 27 -3.77 8.11 8.56
N ILE A 28 -2.82 8.33 9.46
CA ILE A 28 -1.69 7.43 9.68
C ILE A 28 -2.14 6.06 10.23
N PHE A 29 -3.25 6.01 10.97
CA PHE A 29 -3.68 4.79 11.65
C PHE A 29 -4.56 3.91 10.76
N LEU A 30 -5.61 4.47 10.15
CA LEU A 30 -6.53 3.68 9.33
C LEU A 30 -6.18 3.76 7.84
N GLY A 31 -5.96 4.96 7.29
CA GLY A 31 -5.87 5.15 5.84
C GLY A 31 -4.55 4.68 5.23
N VAL A 32 -3.44 5.14 5.81
CA VAL A 32 -2.09 4.94 5.26
C VAL A 32 -1.73 3.46 5.06
N PRO A 33 -2.00 2.52 5.99
CA PRO A 33 -1.72 1.10 5.77
C PRO A 33 -2.39 0.54 4.51
N PHE A 34 -3.66 0.89 4.26
CA PHE A 34 -4.37 0.47 3.03
C PHE A 34 -3.82 1.17 1.78
N ASN A 35 -3.44 2.44 1.88
CA ASN A 35 -2.87 3.18 0.75
C ASN A 35 -1.50 2.60 0.34
N ILE A 36 -0.65 2.24 1.30
CA ILE A 36 0.63 1.58 1.01
C ILE A 36 0.40 0.27 0.24
N ALA A 37 -0.47 -0.60 0.76
CA ALA A 37 -0.75 -1.89 0.11
C ALA A 37 -1.32 -1.72 -1.31
N SER A 38 -2.24 -0.77 -1.48
CA SER A 38 -2.92 -0.54 -2.77
C SER A 38 -1.98 -0.04 -3.86
N TYR A 39 -1.11 0.93 -3.55
CA TYR A 39 -0.21 1.50 -4.55
C TYR A 39 1.06 0.67 -4.75
N ALA A 40 1.52 -0.08 -3.74
CA ALA A 40 2.53 -1.10 -3.94
C ALA A 40 2.03 -2.19 -4.90
N LEU A 41 0.81 -2.70 -4.70
CA LEU A 41 0.20 -3.69 -5.60
C LEU A 41 0.03 -3.14 -7.02
N LEU A 42 -0.47 -1.90 -7.17
CA LEU A 42 -0.56 -1.25 -8.49
C LEU A 42 0.82 -1.16 -9.17
N THR A 43 1.85 -0.79 -8.42
CA THR A 43 3.23 -0.72 -8.94
C THR A 43 3.69 -2.07 -9.45
N MET A 44 3.39 -3.15 -8.72
CA MET A 44 3.72 -4.52 -9.14
C MET A 44 2.98 -4.94 -10.40
N MET A 45 1.67 -4.66 -10.49
CA MET A 45 0.87 -4.99 -11.68
C MET A 45 1.35 -4.25 -12.92
N ILE A 46 1.70 -2.96 -12.79
CA ILE A 46 2.22 -2.14 -13.89
C ILE A 46 3.61 -2.63 -14.30
N ALA A 47 4.51 -2.94 -13.36
CA ALA A 47 5.82 -3.49 -13.68
C ALA A 47 5.70 -4.81 -14.47
N GLN A 48 4.86 -5.75 -14.02
CA GLN A 48 4.64 -7.02 -14.72
C GLN A 48 4.12 -6.82 -16.15
N THR A 49 3.08 -6.01 -16.32
CA THR A 49 2.41 -5.82 -17.62
C THR A 49 3.21 -4.97 -18.59
N THR A 50 4.25 -4.27 -18.11
CA THR A 50 5.22 -3.54 -18.92
C THR A 50 6.56 -4.26 -19.07
N ASN A 51 6.67 -5.50 -18.55
CA ASN A 51 7.89 -6.32 -18.57
C ASN A 51 9.10 -5.61 -17.95
N LEU A 52 8.89 -4.92 -16.84
CA LEU A 52 9.90 -4.23 -16.05
C LEU A 52 10.07 -4.92 -14.69
N GLU A 53 11.27 -4.80 -14.11
CA GLU A 53 11.54 -5.24 -12.75
C GLU A 53 10.94 -4.27 -11.71
N LEU A 54 10.78 -4.72 -10.47
CA LEU A 54 10.32 -3.86 -9.39
C LEU A 54 11.43 -2.90 -8.94
N GLY A 55 11.11 -1.61 -8.94
CA GLY A 55 11.87 -0.56 -8.27
C GLY A 55 11.25 -0.17 -6.93
N ASP A 56 11.33 1.11 -6.59
CA ASP A 56 10.87 1.62 -5.30
C ASP A 56 9.42 2.09 -5.33
N PHE A 57 8.71 1.89 -4.22
CA PHE A 57 7.46 2.60 -3.93
C PHE A 57 7.73 3.71 -2.90
N VAL A 58 7.54 4.96 -3.32
CA VAL A 58 7.82 6.16 -2.51
C VAL A 58 6.51 6.84 -2.14
N HIS A 59 6.12 6.78 -0.87
CA HIS A 59 4.90 7.42 -0.38
C HIS A 59 5.20 8.76 0.29
N THR A 60 4.78 9.86 -0.34
CA THR A 60 4.92 11.24 0.13
C THR A 60 3.60 11.73 0.74
N PHE A 61 3.66 12.32 1.93
CA PHE A 61 2.51 12.88 2.61
C PHE A 61 2.53 14.41 2.60
N GLY A 62 1.34 15.01 2.42
CA GLY A 62 1.10 16.42 2.70
C GLY A 62 0.83 16.64 4.19
N ASP A 63 -0.44 16.58 4.59
CA ASP A 63 -0.84 16.53 5.99
C ASP A 63 -0.90 15.07 6.47
N ALA A 64 0.03 14.70 7.34
CA ALA A 64 0.03 13.41 8.05
C ALA A 64 -0.47 13.60 9.48
N HIS A 65 -1.59 12.95 9.81
CA HIS A 65 -2.24 13.13 11.11
C HIS A 65 -2.72 11.82 11.72
N LEU A 66 -2.92 11.88 13.03
CA LEU A 66 -3.56 10.86 13.85
C LEU A 66 -4.79 11.47 14.51
N TYR A 67 -5.95 10.84 14.38
CA TYR A 67 -7.14 11.29 15.09
C TYR A 67 -6.99 11.06 16.59
N SER A 68 -7.50 12.00 17.40
CA SER A 68 -7.36 11.95 18.86
C SER A 68 -8.03 10.72 19.49
N ASN A 69 -9.09 10.21 18.87
CA ASN A 69 -9.77 8.98 19.28
C ASN A 69 -9.04 7.69 18.87
N HIS A 70 -7.87 7.78 18.24
CA HIS A 70 -7.02 6.64 17.85
C HIS A 70 -5.71 6.54 18.65
N ILE A 71 -5.48 7.44 19.63
CA ILE A 71 -4.22 7.50 20.37
C ILE A 71 -3.95 6.20 21.15
N GLU A 72 -4.97 5.65 21.83
CA GLU A 72 -4.82 4.40 22.58
C GLU A 72 -4.48 3.22 21.67
N GLN A 73 -5.15 3.14 20.51
CA GLN A 73 -4.94 2.10 19.49
C GLN A 73 -3.56 2.22 18.84
N ALA A 74 -3.10 3.44 18.57
CA ALA A 74 -1.76 3.70 18.05
C ALA A 74 -0.69 3.27 19.07
N ASN A 75 -0.88 3.59 20.36
CA ASN A 75 0.03 3.15 21.41
C ASN A 75 0.06 1.61 21.55
N GLU A 76 -1.09 0.94 21.46
CA GLU A 76 -1.16 -0.51 21.44
C GLU A 76 -0.37 -1.07 20.24
N GLN A 77 -0.57 -0.53 19.04
CA GLN A 77 0.14 -0.96 17.84
C GLN A 77 1.66 -0.78 17.96
N LEU A 78 2.11 0.35 18.52
CA LEU A 78 3.53 0.65 18.73
C LEU A 78 4.18 -0.24 19.80
N SER A 79 3.39 -0.87 20.67
CA SER A 79 3.89 -1.83 21.68
C SER A 79 4.14 -3.23 21.14
N ARG A 80 3.66 -3.54 19.93
CA ARG A 80 3.77 -4.86 19.30
C ARG A 80 5.11 -5.01 18.59
N GLU A 81 5.66 -6.23 18.61
CA GLU A 81 6.85 -6.56 17.83
C GLU A 81 6.55 -6.59 16.33
N ILE A 82 7.52 -6.19 15.51
CA ILE A 82 7.43 -6.28 14.05
C ILE A 82 7.59 -7.74 13.65
N LEU A 83 6.57 -8.31 13.00
CA LEU A 83 6.59 -9.66 12.44
C LEU A 83 7.21 -9.66 11.03
N PRO A 84 7.64 -10.82 10.52
CA PRO A 84 8.14 -10.95 9.15
C PRO A 84 7.15 -10.38 8.12
N LEU A 85 7.68 -9.68 7.11
CA LEU A 85 6.87 -9.13 6.04
C LEU A 85 6.36 -10.25 5.11
N PRO A 86 5.12 -10.13 4.59
CA PRO A 86 4.63 -11.04 3.57
C PRO A 86 5.28 -10.76 2.21
N THR A 87 5.13 -11.70 1.29
CA THR A 87 5.45 -11.54 -0.13
C THR A 87 4.17 -11.54 -0.94
N VAL A 88 4.07 -10.67 -1.94
CA VAL A 88 2.98 -10.69 -2.92
C VAL A 88 3.49 -11.38 -4.19
N GLU A 89 2.75 -12.38 -4.66
CA GLU A 89 2.97 -13.04 -5.96
C GLU A 89 1.81 -12.71 -6.90
N LEU A 90 2.15 -12.36 -8.14
CA LEU A 90 1.19 -12.12 -9.22
C LEU A 90 1.20 -13.28 -10.21
N ASN A 91 0.05 -13.61 -10.80
CA ASN A 91 -0.03 -14.62 -11.86
C ASN A 91 0.77 -14.15 -13.09
N PRO A 92 1.85 -14.85 -13.48
CA PRO A 92 2.73 -14.41 -14.57
C PRO A 92 2.09 -14.53 -15.95
N ALA A 93 0.95 -15.24 -16.07
CA ALA A 93 0.22 -15.35 -17.34
C ALA A 93 -0.52 -14.05 -17.72
N ILE A 94 -0.74 -13.14 -16.76
CA ILE A 94 -1.44 -11.88 -16.99
C ILE A 94 -0.51 -10.86 -17.63
N THR A 95 -0.88 -10.36 -18.80
CA THR A 95 -0.07 -9.43 -19.62
C THR A 95 -0.70 -8.05 -19.80
N SER A 96 -1.93 -7.85 -19.34
CA SER A 96 -2.63 -6.56 -19.33
C SER A 96 -3.13 -6.24 -17.93
N VAL A 97 -2.98 -4.98 -17.51
CA VAL A 97 -3.39 -4.54 -16.17
C VAL A 97 -4.90 -4.65 -15.94
N PHE A 98 -5.69 -4.68 -17.03
CA PHE A 98 -7.14 -4.77 -16.99
C PHE A 98 -7.66 -6.21 -16.81
N ASP A 99 -6.79 -7.21 -16.95
CA ASP A 99 -7.18 -8.63 -16.95
C ASP A 99 -6.99 -9.29 -15.57
N PHE A 100 -6.34 -8.60 -14.61
CA PHE A 100 -6.15 -9.14 -13.26
C PHE A 100 -7.47 -9.33 -12.53
N THR A 101 -7.62 -10.50 -11.90
CA THR A 101 -8.68 -10.76 -10.92
C THR A 101 -8.09 -10.97 -9.51
N TYR A 102 -8.95 -11.14 -8.50
CA TYR A 102 -8.48 -11.34 -7.13
C TYR A 102 -7.71 -12.68 -6.98
N GLU A 103 -8.03 -13.68 -7.79
CA GLU A 103 -7.37 -14.99 -7.80
C GLU A 103 -5.93 -14.93 -8.33
N ASP A 104 -5.58 -13.89 -9.08
CA ASP A 104 -4.24 -13.69 -9.64
C ASP A 104 -3.25 -13.09 -8.64
N ILE A 105 -3.71 -12.71 -7.45
CA ILE A 105 -2.90 -12.05 -6.42
C ILE A 105 -2.83 -12.98 -5.20
N LYS A 106 -1.62 -13.41 -4.85
CA LYS A 106 -1.37 -14.25 -3.68
C LYS A 106 -0.54 -13.50 -2.66
N LEU A 107 -0.98 -13.55 -1.41
CA LEU A 107 -0.24 -13.01 -0.29
C LEU A 107 0.34 -14.17 0.52
N ILE A 108 1.66 -14.33 0.46
CA ILE A 108 2.39 -15.46 1.05
C ILE A 108 3.05 -15.02 2.35
N GLY A 109 2.91 -15.83 3.41
CA GLY A 109 3.55 -15.57 4.71
C GLY A 109 2.96 -14.38 5.48
N TYR A 110 1.68 -14.03 5.23
CA TYR A 110 1.02 -12.97 5.97
C TYR A 110 0.53 -13.45 7.33
N GLU A 111 1.30 -13.10 8.36
CA GLU A 111 1.00 -13.39 9.76
C GLU A 111 0.87 -12.08 10.55
N PRO A 112 -0.28 -11.38 10.47
CA PRO A 112 -0.48 -10.15 11.22
C PRO A 112 -0.85 -10.43 12.68
N HIS A 113 -0.57 -9.47 13.56
CA HIS A 113 -1.16 -9.45 14.90
C HIS A 113 -2.70 -9.32 14.82
N PRO A 114 -3.44 -9.70 15.90
CA PRO A 114 -4.89 -9.54 15.95
C PRO A 114 -5.35 -8.10 15.68
N HIS A 115 -6.50 -7.96 15.01
CA HIS A 115 -7.05 -6.67 14.62
C HIS A 115 -7.26 -5.73 15.83
N ILE A 116 -6.78 -4.49 15.71
CA ILE A 116 -7.06 -3.41 16.67
C ILE A 116 -8.30 -2.66 16.17
N LYS A 117 -9.37 -2.68 16.96
CA LYS A 117 -10.62 -2.00 16.60
C LYS A 117 -10.50 -0.50 16.87
N ALA A 118 -10.54 0.31 15.82
CA ALA A 118 -10.65 1.76 15.92
C ALA A 118 -11.92 2.27 15.22
N PRO A 119 -12.70 3.17 15.84
CA PRO A 119 -13.87 3.76 15.22
C PRO A 119 -13.46 4.73 14.11
N VAL A 120 -14.17 4.78 12.99
CA VAL A 120 -13.95 5.81 11.96
C VAL A 120 -14.24 7.18 12.59
N ALA A 121 -13.27 8.09 12.53
CA ALA A 121 -13.46 9.46 13.01
C ALA A 121 -14.43 10.20 12.06
N VAL A 122 -15.41 10.90 12.64
CA VAL A 122 -16.40 11.73 11.92
C VAL A 122 -15.90 13.17 11.86
#